data_AF-A0ABD2MS41-F1
#
_entry.id   AF-A0ABD2MS41-F1
#
_cell.length_a   1.000
_cell.length_b   1.000
_cell.length_c   1.000
_cell.angle_alpha   90.00
_cell.angle_beta   90.00
_cell.angle_gamma   90.00
#
_symmetry.space_group_name_H-M   'P 1'
#
loop_
_entity.id
_entity.type
_entity.pdbx_description
1 polymer ?
#
loop_
_entity_poly.entity_id
_entity_poly.type
_entity_poly.pdbx_seq_one_letter_code
_entity_poly.pdbx_strand_id
1 'polypeptide(L)'
;MNILRTFLFLCGAIGFCLSEEDDAKYRLPIEVIPYSYAIKLQPFIPEGYFKGEVYIKIGVTSPVDAIYLHASNLNISEIKIVGELENILFKIEEKYELIKIYYENGEKILVGDQMLHFIYEGTLLHTDQMGMVKAMYPFKNETEVLVITDFQPTYARRAYPCFDEPAMKAIFNVTIITPNSSWVALSNAEEIVSTLSNIQIY
;
A
#
# COMPACT_ATOMS: atom_id res chain seq x y z
N MET A 1 -37.39 -19.68 49.64
CA MET A 1 -36.87 -20.21 48.37
C MET A 1 -37.34 -19.28 47.26
N ASN A 2 -36.48 -18.34 46.85
CA ASN A 2 -36.45 -17.68 45.54
C ASN A 2 -35.31 -16.65 45.60
N ILE A 3 -34.20 -17.06 45.00
CA ILE A 3 -32.91 -16.38 44.99
C ILE A 3 -32.98 -15.28 43.92
N LEU A 4 -32.78 -14.03 44.34
CA LEU A 4 -32.53 -12.90 43.47
C LEU A 4 -31.23 -13.17 42.69
N ARG A 5 -31.32 -13.41 41.39
CA ARG A 5 -30.16 -13.48 40.50
C ARG A 5 -29.79 -12.06 40.07
N THR A 6 -28.89 -11.45 40.82
CA THR A 6 -28.11 -10.29 40.38
C THR A 6 -27.15 -10.75 39.29
N PHE A 7 -27.48 -10.49 38.01
CA PHE A 7 -26.51 -10.57 36.93
C PHE A 7 -25.82 -9.22 36.80
N LEU A 8 -24.64 -9.13 37.42
CA LEU A 8 -23.69 -8.05 37.18
C LEU A 8 -23.02 -8.37 35.82
N PHE A 9 -23.52 -7.78 34.73
CA PHE A 9 -22.77 -7.74 33.48
C PHE A 9 -21.66 -6.71 33.64
N LEU A 10 -20.48 -7.15 34.08
CA LEU A 10 -19.24 -6.42 33.83
C LEU A 10 -19.00 -6.49 32.32
N CYS A 11 -19.43 -5.46 31.59
CA CYS A 11 -18.92 -5.19 30.26
C CYS A 11 -17.46 -4.75 30.44
N GLY A 12 -16.55 -5.73 30.45
CA GLY A 12 -15.13 -5.49 30.32
C GLY A 12 -14.88 -4.92 28.94
N ALA A 13 -14.97 -3.59 28.81
CA ALA A 13 -14.24 -2.88 27.78
C ALA A 13 -12.76 -3.16 28.06
N ILE A 14 -12.21 -4.21 27.43
CA ILE A 14 -10.78 -4.27 27.16
C ILE A 14 -10.56 -3.18 26.11
N GLY A 15 -10.53 -1.94 26.60
CA GLY A 15 -9.85 -0.87 25.89
C GLY A 15 -8.42 -1.33 25.78
N PHE A 16 -8.03 -1.76 24.59
CA PHE A 16 -6.63 -1.91 24.24
C PHE A 16 -6.05 -0.50 24.28
N CYS A 17 -5.61 -0.09 25.47
CA CYS A 17 -4.95 1.17 25.70
C CYS A 17 -3.55 1.00 25.11
N LEU A 18 -3.43 1.20 23.79
CA LEU A 18 -2.13 1.43 23.17
C LEU A 18 -1.53 2.61 23.93
N SER A 19 -0.41 2.38 24.63
CA SER A 19 0.33 3.45 25.29
C SER A 19 0.71 4.49 24.23
N GLU A 20 0.62 5.78 24.56
CA GLU A 20 0.97 6.89 23.65
C GLU A 20 2.40 6.74 23.05
N GLU A 21 3.32 6.09 23.78
CA GLU A 21 4.67 5.76 23.30
C GLU A 21 4.71 4.76 22.13
N ASP A 22 3.70 3.91 21.96
CA ASP A 22 3.65 2.95 20.86
C ASP A 22 2.97 3.57 19.63
N ASP A 23 1.96 4.44 19.80
CA ASP A 23 1.30 5.15 18.69
C ASP A 23 2.26 6.06 17.91
N ALA A 24 3.17 6.74 18.61
CA ALA A 24 4.19 7.59 18.00
C ALA A 24 5.12 6.84 17.04
N LYS A 25 5.28 5.51 17.19
CA LYS A 25 6.14 4.69 16.31
C LYS A 25 5.45 4.28 15.01
N TYR A 26 4.13 4.36 14.95
CA TYR A 26 3.36 4.07 13.73
C TYR A 26 3.17 5.31 12.84
N ARG A 27 3.42 6.51 13.36
CA ARG A 27 3.28 7.77 12.61
C ARG A 27 4.49 8.05 11.75
N LEU A 28 4.23 8.45 10.52
CA LEU A 28 5.27 8.91 9.61
C LEU A 28 5.78 10.29 10.02
N PRO A 29 7.10 10.54 9.90
CA PRO A 29 7.66 11.88 10.05
C PRO A 29 7.01 12.86 9.06
N ILE A 30 6.76 14.09 9.50
CA ILE A 30 6.09 15.12 8.69
C ILE A 30 7.02 15.82 7.70
N GLU A 31 8.32 15.59 7.83
CA GLU A 31 9.38 16.20 7.05
C GLU A 31 9.36 15.76 5.58
N VAL A 32 8.75 14.59 5.30
CA VAL A 32 8.64 14.00 3.96
C VAL A 32 7.19 14.00 3.51
N ILE A 33 6.90 14.75 2.46
CA ILE A 33 5.53 15.01 1.99
C ILE A 33 5.33 14.39 0.61
N PRO A 34 4.31 13.52 0.40
CA PRO A 34 4.00 13.01 -0.94
C PRO A 34 3.28 14.07 -1.79
N TYR A 35 3.68 14.19 -3.05
CA TYR A 35 3.00 15.06 -4.03
C TYR A 35 2.19 14.27 -5.04
N SER A 36 2.75 13.20 -5.58
CA SER A 36 2.08 12.39 -6.59
C SER A 36 2.58 10.96 -6.65
N TYR A 37 1.71 10.06 -7.06
CA TYR A 37 1.98 8.66 -7.31
C TYR A 37 1.72 8.34 -8.78
N ALA A 38 2.64 7.62 -9.43
CA ALA A 38 2.38 6.91 -10.67
C ALA A 38 2.41 5.41 -10.37
N ILE A 39 1.22 4.84 -10.24
CA ILE A 39 1.00 3.45 -9.82
C ILE A 39 0.67 2.61 -11.05
N LYS A 40 1.35 1.48 -11.19
CA LYS A 40 1.08 0.48 -12.21
C LYS A 40 0.85 -0.87 -11.57
N LEU A 41 -0.31 -1.46 -11.83
CA LEU A 41 -0.74 -2.73 -11.25
C LEU A 41 -1.05 -3.75 -12.35
N GLN A 42 -0.57 -4.97 -12.16
CA GLN A 42 -0.81 -6.10 -13.06
C GLN A 42 -1.26 -7.33 -12.24
N PRO A 43 -2.57 -7.59 -12.13
CA PRO A 43 -3.09 -8.76 -11.44
C PRO A 43 -2.91 -10.06 -12.24
N PHE A 44 -2.45 -11.11 -11.55
CA PHE A 44 -2.39 -12.50 -12.00
C PHE A 44 -3.45 -13.29 -11.24
N ILE A 45 -4.66 -13.28 -11.79
CA ILE A 45 -5.91 -13.62 -11.07
C ILE A 45 -6.05 -15.13 -10.78
N PRO A 46 -5.72 -16.05 -11.71
CA PRO A 46 -5.71 -17.48 -11.40
C PRO A 46 -4.75 -17.81 -10.25
N GLU A 47 -3.56 -17.22 -10.26
CA GLU A 47 -2.48 -17.46 -9.30
C GLU A 47 -2.67 -16.71 -7.98
N GLY A 48 -3.49 -15.66 -7.95
CA GLY A 48 -3.84 -14.93 -6.73
C GLY A 48 -2.77 -13.97 -6.24
N TYR A 49 -1.99 -13.37 -7.15
CA TYR A 49 -1.02 -12.34 -6.84
C TYR A 49 -1.09 -11.20 -7.86
N PHE A 50 -0.35 -10.12 -7.61
CA PHE A 50 -0.19 -9.04 -8.58
C PHE A 50 1.25 -8.52 -8.55
N LYS A 51 1.69 -7.98 -9.69
CA LYS A 51 2.93 -7.22 -9.80
C LYS A 51 2.60 -5.73 -9.74
N GLY A 52 3.42 -5.01 -9.00
CA GLY A 52 3.29 -3.57 -8.79
C GLY A 52 4.58 -2.84 -9.13
N GLU A 53 4.42 -1.68 -9.74
CA GLU A 53 5.47 -0.70 -9.95
C GLU A 53 4.92 0.65 -9.50
N VAL A 54 5.66 1.38 -8.67
CA VAL A 54 5.22 2.71 -8.24
C VAL A 54 6.37 3.70 -8.25
N TYR A 55 6.08 4.88 -8.81
CA TYR A 55 6.89 6.07 -8.64
C TYR A 55 6.19 7.03 -7.69
N ILE A 56 6.90 7.52 -6.68
CA ILE A 56 6.37 8.45 -5.67
C ILE A 56 7.21 9.71 -5.70
N LYS A 57 6.61 10.81 -6.15
CA LYS A 57 7.22 12.13 -6.04
C LYS A 57 6.99 12.65 -4.62
N ILE A 58 8.07 12.94 -3.92
CA ILE A 58 8.04 13.46 -2.54
C ILE A 58 8.82 14.77 -2.45
N GLY A 59 8.52 15.56 -1.43
CA GLY A 59 9.32 16.71 -1.00
C GLY A 59 9.88 16.49 0.39
N VAL A 60 11.20 16.62 0.54
CA VAL A 60 11.90 16.61 1.83
C VAL A 60 12.06 18.05 2.29
N THR A 61 11.48 18.40 3.44
CA THR A 61 11.41 19.80 3.94
C THR A 61 12.55 20.17 4.89
N SER A 62 13.17 19.18 5.55
CA SER A 62 14.41 19.32 6.34
C SER A 62 15.27 18.06 6.19
N PRO A 63 16.60 18.12 6.39
CA PRO A 63 17.44 16.94 6.25
C PRO A 63 17.01 15.79 7.17
N VAL A 64 16.77 14.60 6.61
CA VAL A 64 16.33 13.41 7.35
C VAL A 64 17.35 12.29 7.24
N ASP A 65 17.44 11.46 8.29
CA ASP A 65 18.33 10.29 8.28
C ASP A 65 17.71 9.10 7.51
N ALA A 66 16.40 9.10 7.32
CA ALA A 66 15.68 8.08 6.58
C ALA A 66 14.30 8.57 6.11
N ILE A 67 13.81 7.96 5.04
CA ILE A 67 12.41 8.07 4.61
C ILE A 67 11.65 6.84 5.10
N TYR A 68 10.46 7.07 5.65
CA TYR A 68 9.56 6.02 6.12
C TYR A 68 8.29 6.00 5.25
N LEU A 69 7.83 4.81 4.86
CA LEU A 69 6.56 4.60 4.17
C LEU A 69 5.84 3.38 4.75
N HIS A 70 4.53 3.32 4.59
CA HIS A 70 3.74 2.14 4.94
C HIS A 70 3.80 1.07 3.84
N ALA A 71 4.00 -0.19 4.22
CA ALA A 71 3.83 -1.35 3.37
C ALA A 71 3.55 -2.61 4.22
N SER A 72 2.60 -3.43 3.77
CA SER A 72 2.19 -4.65 4.46
C SER A 72 1.99 -5.78 3.45
N ASN A 73 2.58 -6.95 3.73
CA ASN A 73 2.50 -8.14 2.87
C ASN A 73 2.90 -7.90 1.40
N LEU A 74 3.89 -7.03 1.18
CA LEU A 74 4.49 -6.78 -0.14
C LEU A 74 5.89 -7.37 -0.19
N ASN A 75 6.18 -8.15 -1.23
CA ASN A 75 7.51 -8.64 -1.54
C ASN A 75 8.23 -7.62 -2.43
N ILE A 76 9.13 -6.84 -1.85
CA ILE A 76 9.81 -5.74 -2.55
C ILE A 76 11.09 -6.26 -3.20
N SER A 77 11.14 -6.20 -4.52
CA SER A 77 12.29 -6.65 -5.32
C SER A 77 13.29 -5.53 -5.57
N GLU A 78 12.81 -4.28 -5.68
CA GLU A 78 13.65 -3.11 -5.94
C GLU A 78 13.10 -1.87 -5.23
N ILE A 79 14.01 -1.07 -4.67
CA ILE A 79 13.77 0.30 -4.22
C ILE A 79 14.91 1.15 -4.78
N LYS A 80 14.59 2.34 -5.34
CA LYS A 80 15.55 3.34 -5.80
C LYS A 80 15.09 4.76 -5.48
N ILE A 81 16.05 5.67 -5.31
CA ILE A 81 15.82 7.11 -5.46
C ILE A 81 16.30 7.48 -6.87
N VAL A 82 15.38 7.89 -7.74
CA VAL A 82 15.69 8.14 -9.16
C VAL A 82 16.61 9.34 -9.28
N GLY A 83 17.71 9.15 -10.00
CA GLY A 83 18.72 10.19 -10.23
C GLY A 83 19.82 10.23 -9.18
N GLU A 84 19.73 9.39 -8.13
CA GLU A 84 20.81 9.28 -7.15
C GLU A 84 21.87 8.25 -7.53
N LEU A 85 23.12 8.62 -7.25
CA LEU A 85 24.28 7.76 -7.47
C LEU A 85 24.70 7.03 -6.19
N GLU A 86 24.22 7.49 -5.04
CA GLU A 86 24.50 6.86 -3.76
C GLU A 86 23.69 5.58 -3.59
N ASN A 87 24.34 4.55 -3.03
CA ASN A 87 23.65 3.32 -2.69
C ASN A 87 22.67 3.59 -1.54
N ILE A 88 21.42 3.23 -1.78
CA ILE A 88 20.41 3.20 -0.72
C ILE A 88 20.32 1.78 -0.14
N LEU A 89 20.08 1.72 1.16
CA LEU A 89 19.65 0.51 1.85
C LEU A 89 18.21 0.69 2.31
N PHE A 90 17.53 -0.43 2.52
CA PHE A 90 16.20 -0.43 3.10
C PHE A 90 16.04 -1.52 4.14
N LYS A 91 15.12 -1.29 5.07
CA LYS A 91 14.71 -2.25 6.09
C LYS A 91 13.19 -2.28 6.16
N ILE A 92 12.62 -3.48 6.21
CA ILE A 92 11.20 -3.70 6.46
C ILE A 92 11.01 -3.93 7.96
N GLU A 93 10.17 -3.13 8.58
CA GLU A 93 9.78 -3.22 9.98
C GLU A 93 8.36 -3.80 10.06
N GLU A 94 8.25 -5.12 9.92
CA GLU A 94 6.96 -5.84 9.82
C GLU A 94 5.99 -5.51 10.94
N LYS A 95 6.49 -5.35 12.18
CA LYS A 95 5.66 -5.01 13.36
C LYS A 95 4.89 -3.70 13.16
N TYR A 96 5.50 -2.72 12.48
CA TYR A 96 4.94 -1.39 12.27
C TYR A 96 4.39 -1.22 10.85
N GLU A 97 4.53 -2.25 10.00
CA GLU A 97 4.22 -2.19 8.56
C GLU A 97 4.91 -1.02 7.87
N LEU A 98 6.19 -0.79 8.22
CA LEU A 98 6.99 0.32 7.69
C LEU A 98 8.15 -0.18 6.84
N ILE A 99 8.48 0.58 5.81
CA ILE A 99 9.75 0.51 5.10
C ILE A 99 10.57 1.72 5.52
N LYS A 100 11.80 1.49 5.97
CA LYS A 100 12.80 2.52 6.23
C LYS A 100 13.83 2.52 5.11
N ILE A 101 14.02 3.66 4.42
CA ILE A 101 15.00 3.85 3.34
C ILE A 101 16.05 4.87 3.80
N TYR A 102 17.33 4.58 3.63
CA TYR A 102 18.44 5.44 4.06
C TYR A 102 19.70 5.20 3.21
N TYR A 103 20.63 6.16 3.20
CA TYR A 103 21.89 5.98 2.48
C TYR A 103 22.86 5.06 3.22
N GLU A 104 23.57 4.21 2.47
CA GLU A 104 24.55 3.25 3.00
C GLU A 104 25.70 3.95 3.77
N ASN A 105 26.12 5.12 3.31
CA ASN A 105 27.17 5.94 3.91
C ASN A 105 26.74 6.62 5.23
N GLY A 106 25.46 6.58 5.59
CA GLY A 106 24.91 7.25 6.76
C GLY A 106 24.72 8.76 6.61
N GLU A 107 24.84 9.30 5.39
CA GLU A 107 24.54 10.70 5.11
C GLU A 107 23.02 10.97 5.17
N LYS A 108 22.68 12.23 5.40
CA LYS A 108 21.28 12.67 5.47
C LYS A 108 20.73 12.87 4.07
N ILE A 109 19.48 12.48 3.88
CA ILE A 109 18.71 12.84 2.70
C ILE A 109 18.38 14.34 2.82
N LEU A 110 18.95 15.13 1.91
CA LEU A 110 18.85 16.57 1.95
C LEU A 110 17.48 17.07 1.47
N VAL A 111 17.22 18.34 1.79
CA VAL A 111 16.01 19.06 1.37
C VAL A 111 15.91 19.09 -0.15
N GLY A 112 14.72 18.81 -0.68
CA GLY A 112 14.45 18.84 -2.11
C GLY A 112 13.36 17.88 -2.56
N ASP A 113 13.04 17.95 -3.84
CA ASP A 113 12.17 16.99 -4.50
C ASP A 113 12.94 15.69 -4.76
N GLN A 114 12.35 14.58 -4.37
CA GLN A 114 12.89 13.24 -4.62
C GLN A 114 11.84 12.39 -5.34
N MET A 115 12.31 11.40 -6.10
CA MET A 115 11.44 10.44 -6.77
C MET A 115 11.82 9.04 -6.32
N LEU A 116 10.95 8.42 -5.53
CA LEU A 116 11.11 7.03 -5.12
C LEU A 116 10.56 6.10 -6.19
N HIS A 117 11.23 5.00 -6.46
CA HIS A 117 10.80 3.96 -7.39
C HIS A 117 10.83 2.60 -6.70
N PHE A 118 9.73 1.85 -6.83
CA PHE A 118 9.59 0.51 -6.25
C PHE A 118 9.11 -0.47 -7.30
N ILE A 119 9.66 -1.70 -7.24
CA ILE A 119 9.15 -2.87 -7.96
C ILE A 119 8.87 -3.96 -6.93
N TYR A 120 7.65 -4.46 -6.91
CA TYR A 120 7.19 -5.36 -5.85
C TYR A 120 6.08 -6.30 -6.34
N GLU A 121 5.80 -7.31 -5.52
CA GLU A 121 4.68 -8.24 -5.70
C GLU A 121 3.81 -8.24 -4.44
N GLY A 122 2.50 -8.37 -4.62
CA GLY A 122 1.55 -8.51 -3.51
C GLY A 122 0.58 -9.64 -3.76
N THR A 123 -0.14 -10.06 -2.72
CA THR A 123 -1.15 -11.12 -2.82
C THR A 123 -2.54 -10.55 -3.05
N LEU A 124 -3.39 -11.28 -3.79
CA LEU A 124 -4.82 -10.99 -3.90
C LEU A 124 -5.66 -11.83 -2.92
N LEU A 125 -5.01 -12.69 -2.13
CA LEU A 125 -5.64 -13.72 -1.29
C LEU A 125 -5.69 -13.28 0.18
N HIS A 126 -6.21 -12.08 0.44
CA HIS A 126 -6.41 -11.60 1.80
C HIS A 126 -7.67 -12.23 2.41
N THR A 127 -7.54 -12.86 3.58
CA THR A 127 -8.64 -13.56 4.27
C THR A 127 -9.69 -12.59 4.84
N ASP A 128 -9.29 -11.38 5.20
CA ASP A 128 -10.16 -10.31 5.68
C ASP A 128 -10.85 -9.53 4.55
N GLN A 129 -10.53 -9.87 3.29
CA GLN A 129 -11.03 -9.20 2.08
C GLN A 129 -10.71 -7.69 2.01
N MET A 130 -9.65 -7.26 2.70
CA MET A 130 -9.20 -5.86 2.73
C MET A 130 -7.91 -5.65 1.93
N GLY A 131 -7.75 -4.47 1.33
CA GLY A 131 -6.66 -4.17 0.40
C GLY A 131 -7.09 -4.42 -1.05
N MET A 132 -6.16 -4.90 -1.88
CA MET A 132 -6.48 -5.34 -3.25
C MET A 132 -6.74 -6.85 -3.23
N VAL A 133 -7.96 -7.26 -3.54
CA VAL A 133 -8.40 -8.65 -3.32
C VAL A 133 -9.13 -9.24 -4.51
N LYS A 134 -8.99 -10.55 -4.68
CA LYS A 134 -9.79 -11.34 -5.62
C LYS A 134 -11.14 -11.64 -4.98
N ALA A 135 -12.22 -11.21 -5.64
CA ALA A 135 -13.60 -11.45 -5.24
C ALA A 135 -14.30 -12.36 -6.26
N MET A 136 -15.33 -13.06 -5.80
CA MET A 136 -16.21 -13.88 -6.64
C MET A 136 -17.63 -13.31 -6.57
N TYR A 137 -18.26 -13.14 -7.73
CA TYR A 137 -19.59 -12.52 -7.86
C TYR A 137 -20.55 -13.45 -8.62
N PRO A 138 -21.69 -13.83 -8.04
CA PRO A 138 -22.67 -14.64 -8.75
C PRO A 138 -23.40 -13.80 -9.80
N PHE A 139 -23.33 -14.21 -11.07
CA PHE A 139 -23.99 -13.54 -12.18
C PHE A 139 -24.60 -14.55 -13.15
N LYS A 140 -25.91 -14.43 -13.44
CA LYS A 140 -26.65 -15.26 -14.41
C LYS A 140 -26.39 -16.78 -14.27
N ASN A 141 -26.43 -17.29 -13.04
CA ASN A 141 -26.16 -18.70 -12.66
C ASN A 141 -24.70 -19.15 -12.82
N GLU A 142 -23.77 -18.24 -13.10
CA GLU A 142 -22.33 -18.48 -13.10
C GLU A 142 -21.65 -17.65 -12.01
N THR A 143 -20.38 -17.95 -11.72
CA THR A 143 -19.56 -17.18 -10.79
C THR A 143 -18.50 -16.43 -11.60
N GLU A 144 -18.60 -15.12 -11.60
CA GLU A 144 -17.62 -14.22 -12.20
C GLU A 144 -16.52 -13.89 -11.20
N VAL A 145 -15.32 -13.62 -11.70
CA VAL A 145 -14.17 -13.22 -10.87
C VAL A 145 -13.91 -11.74 -11.06
N LEU A 146 -13.70 -11.04 -9.95
CA LEU A 146 -13.38 -9.62 -9.91
C LEU A 146 -12.10 -9.40 -9.11
N VAL A 147 -11.41 -8.30 -9.38
CA VAL A 147 -10.38 -7.76 -8.49
C VAL A 147 -10.86 -6.41 -8.03
N ILE A 148 -10.98 -6.23 -6.72
CA ILE A 148 -11.51 -5.01 -6.09
C ILE A 148 -10.51 -4.49 -5.07
N THR A 149 -10.63 -3.20 -4.75
CA THR A 149 -9.83 -2.55 -3.72
C THR A 149 -10.73 -1.98 -2.63
N ASP A 150 -10.45 -2.34 -1.38
CA ASP A 150 -10.98 -1.65 -0.20
C ASP A 150 -9.82 -1.23 0.69
N PHE A 151 -9.55 0.08 0.72
CA PHE A 151 -8.37 0.63 1.39
C PHE A 151 -8.67 1.23 2.75
N GLN A 152 -9.93 1.32 3.16
CA GLN A 152 -10.26 1.94 4.44
C GLN A 152 -10.09 0.93 5.60
N PRO A 153 -9.46 1.32 6.74
CA PRO A 153 -8.85 2.63 7.01
C PRO A 153 -7.39 2.77 6.58
N THR A 154 -6.63 1.66 6.53
CA THR A 154 -5.17 1.65 6.37
C THR A 154 -4.71 0.46 5.52
N TYR A 155 -5.49 0.08 4.51
CA TYR A 155 -5.19 -1.11 3.69
C TYR A 155 -4.62 -0.76 2.31
N ALA A 156 -4.46 0.53 1.98
CA ALA A 156 -3.74 0.94 0.76
C ALA A 156 -2.30 0.39 0.76
N ARG A 157 -1.66 0.36 1.92
CA ARG A 157 -0.31 -0.22 2.14
C ARG A 157 -0.16 -1.70 1.77
N ARG A 158 -1.27 -2.43 1.55
CA ARG A 158 -1.27 -3.83 1.06
C ARG A 158 -1.30 -3.93 -0.47
N ALA A 159 -1.65 -2.85 -1.15
CA ALA A 159 -1.67 -2.79 -2.60
C ALA A 159 -0.41 -2.14 -3.17
N TYR A 160 0.16 -1.15 -2.48
CA TYR A 160 1.39 -0.46 -2.89
C TYR A 160 2.06 0.25 -1.70
N PRO A 161 3.40 0.40 -1.69
CA PRO A 161 4.09 1.20 -0.67
C PRO A 161 3.62 2.66 -0.74
N CYS A 162 3.18 3.23 0.38
CA CYS A 162 2.62 4.59 0.39
C CYS A 162 2.65 5.30 1.75
N PHE A 163 2.44 6.61 1.70
CA PHE A 163 2.18 7.44 2.87
C PHE A 163 0.71 7.31 3.29
N ASP A 164 0.35 6.16 3.85
CA ASP A 164 -1.02 5.76 4.21
C ASP A 164 -1.56 6.45 5.49
N GLU A 165 -1.55 7.79 5.49
CA GLU A 165 -2.15 8.64 6.51
C GLU A 165 -3.10 9.67 5.88
N PRO A 166 -4.33 9.87 6.39
CA PRO A 166 -5.32 10.76 5.77
C PRO A 166 -4.88 12.22 5.56
N ALA A 167 -3.92 12.69 6.36
CA ALA A 167 -3.37 14.04 6.25
C ALA A 167 -2.40 14.20 5.06
N MET A 168 -1.80 13.12 4.57
CA MET A 168 -0.76 13.11 3.54
C MET A 168 -1.36 12.92 2.14
N LYS A 169 -2.10 13.93 1.67
CA LYS A 169 -2.78 13.90 0.36
C LYS A 169 -1.80 14.02 -0.80
N ALA A 170 -2.11 13.35 -1.91
CA ALA A 170 -1.33 13.39 -3.15
C ALA A 170 -2.23 13.18 -4.38
N ILE A 171 -1.65 13.41 -5.57
CA ILE A 171 -2.29 13.12 -6.87
C ILE A 171 -1.96 11.68 -7.29
N PHE A 172 -2.92 10.94 -7.86
CA PHE A 172 -2.74 9.55 -8.26
C PHE A 172 -2.94 9.37 -9.76
N ASN A 173 -1.89 8.89 -10.43
CA ASN A 173 -1.94 8.42 -11.82
C ASN A 173 -1.90 6.89 -11.78
N VAL A 174 -2.99 6.23 -12.16
CA VAL A 174 -3.12 4.78 -12.04
C VAL A 174 -3.16 4.14 -13.42
N THR A 175 -2.31 3.13 -13.62
CA THR A 175 -2.28 2.27 -14.80
C THR A 175 -2.60 0.84 -14.36
N ILE A 176 -3.58 0.21 -15.00
CA ILE A 176 -3.96 -1.17 -14.73
C ILE A 176 -3.71 -1.98 -16.00
N ILE A 177 -2.86 -3.00 -15.90
CA ILE A 177 -2.64 -3.97 -16.98
C ILE A 177 -3.65 -5.09 -16.79
N THR A 178 -4.65 -5.17 -17.66
CA THR A 178 -5.64 -6.24 -17.59
C THR A 178 -5.07 -7.55 -18.14
N PRO A 179 -5.57 -8.72 -17.69
CA PRO A 179 -5.13 -10.01 -18.21
C PRO A 179 -5.34 -10.18 -19.72
N ASN A 180 -6.45 -9.63 -20.25
CA ASN A 180 -6.78 -9.60 -21.66
C ASN A 180 -7.89 -8.57 -21.94
N SER A 181 -8.33 -8.46 -23.19
CA SER A 181 -9.31 -7.47 -23.66
C SER A 181 -10.75 -7.70 -23.17
N SER A 182 -11.08 -8.84 -22.55
CA SER A 182 -12.41 -9.07 -21.98
C SER A 182 -12.56 -8.42 -20.59
N TRP A 183 -11.45 -8.01 -19.97
CA TRP A 183 -11.45 -7.36 -18.68
C TRP A 183 -11.55 -5.85 -18.83
N VAL A 184 -12.38 -5.23 -17.99
CA VAL A 184 -12.53 -3.79 -17.89
C VAL A 184 -11.87 -3.32 -16.59
N ALA A 185 -11.00 -2.33 -16.68
CA ALA A 185 -10.39 -1.69 -15.51
C ALA A 185 -11.15 -0.40 -15.19
N LEU A 186 -11.46 -0.19 -13.92
CA LEU A 186 -12.13 1.01 -13.43
C LEU A 186 -11.30 1.62 -12.30
N SER A 187 -11.31 2.95 -12.20
CA SER A 187 -10.63 3.71 -11.15
C SER A 187 -11.40 4.99 -10.82
N ASN A 188 -10.84 5.84 -9.96
CA ASN A 188 -11.50 7.04 -9.46
C ASN A 188 -11.72 8.12 -10.53
N ALA A 189 -10.87 8.16 -11.54
CA ALA A 189 -10.92 9.13 -12.64
C ALA A 189 -11.28 8.45 -13.96
N GLU A 190 -11.68 9.26 -14.94
CA GLU A 190 -11.96 8.78 -16.30
C GLU A 190 -10.71 8.15 -16.93
N GLU A 191 -10.94 7.14 -17.76
CA GLU A 191 -9.88 6.50 -18.53
C GLU A 191 -9.31 7.49 -19.56
N ILE A 192 -8.02 7.79 -19.45
CA ILE A 192 -7.34 8.75 -20.34
C ILE A 192 -6.84 8.03 -21.61
N VAL A 193 -6.31 6.80 -21.48
CA VAL A 193 -5.73 6.02 -22.59
C VAL A 193 -5.91 4.52 -22.32
N SER A 194 -6.44 3.78 -23.30
CA SER A 194 -6.29 2.32 -23.41
C SER A 194 -5.33 1.96 -24.54
N THR A 195 -4.40 1.06 -24.28
CA THR A 195 -3.48 0.51 -25.30
C THR A 195 -3.52 -1.00 -25.25
N LEU A 196 -3.67 -1.64 -26.42
CA LEU A 196 -3.49 -3.07 -26.56
C LEU A 196 -2.00 -3.37 -26.73
N SER A 197 -1.33 -3.73 -25.64
CA SER A 197 0.04 -4.24 -25.70
C SER A 197 -0.01 -5.73 -26.04
N ASN A 198 0.43 -6.11 -27.24
CA ASN A 198 0.66 -7.51 -27.64
C ASN A 198 1.90 -8.07 -26.93
N ILE A 199 1.86 -8.15 -25.59
CA ILE A 199 2.89 -8.87 -24.84
C ILE A 199 2.47 -10.34 -24.90
N GLN A 200 3.04 -11.10 -25.84
CA GLN A 200 2.95 -12.55 -25.81
C GLN A 200 3.68 -13.04 -24.55
N ILE A 201 2.90 -13.52 -23.58
CA ILE A 201 3.42 -14.25 -22.42
C ILE A 201 3.59 -15.70 -22.89
N TYR A 202 4.84 -16.18 -22.96
CA TYR A 202 5.17 -17.59 -23.18
C TYR A 202 5.01 -18.40 -21.89
#